data_AF-A0AA41W9U5-F1
#
_entry.id   AF-A0AA41W9U5-F1
#
_cell.length_a   1.000
_cell.length_b   1.000
_cell.length_c   1.000
_cell.angle_alpha   90.00
_cell.angle_beta   90.00
_cell.angle_gamma   90.00
#
_symmetry.space_group_name_H-M   'P 1'
#
loop_
_entity.id
_entity.type
_entity.pdbx_description
1 polymer ?
#
loop_
_entity_poly.entity_id
_entity_poly.type
_entity_poly.pdbx_seq_one_letter_code
_entity_poly.pdbx_strand_id
1 'polypeptide(L)'
;MDGTHEDIVEALRSRGFRTAYETSAIAILTHPDRPGVEVRVGTVYVVIELDGREIYRVHHAQFDLAEALRRLADSSAAPAPDGS
;
A
#
# COMPACT_ATOMS: atom_id res chain seq x y z
N MET A 1 11.10 0.64 -15.37
CA MET A 1 10.32 1.76 -14.82
C MET A 1 11.18 2.40 -13.78
N ASP A 2 11.63 3.63 -14.04
CA ASP A 2 12.16 4.48 -12.99
C ASP A 2 11.06 4.60 -11.93
N GLY A 3 11.30 4.05 -10.73
CA GLY A 3 10.30 3.97 -9.66
C GLY A 3 10.02 5.36 -9.09
N THR A 4 9.35 6.20 -9.87
CA THR A 4 8.95 7.54 -9.49
C THR A 4 7.66 7.49 -8.68
N HIS A 5 7.40 8.53 -7.89
CA HIS A 5 6.19 8.67 -7.10
C HIS A 5 4.92 8.46 -7.95
N GLU A 6 4.86 9.08 -9.12
CA GLU A 6 3.69 9.01 -10.02
C GLU A 6 3.48 7.61 -10.59
N ASP A 7 4.54 6.94 -11.07
CA ASP A 7 4.48 5.54 -11.56
C ASP A 7 3.90 4.59 -10.50
N ILE A 8 4.33 4.72 -9.24
CA ILE A 8 3.86 3.88 -8.15
C ILE A 8 2.36 4.11 -7.90
N VAL A 9 1.93 5.37 -7.86
CA VAL A 9 0.52 5.74 -7.66
C VAL A 9 -0.35 5.20 -8.80
N GLU A 10 0.08 5.36 -10.06
CA GLU A 10 -0.66 4.86 -11.23
C GLU A 10 -0.72 3.32 -11.25
N ALA A 11 0.35 2.66 -10.87
CA ALA A 11 0.40 1.21 -10.77
C ALA A 11 -0.58 0.67 -9.71
N LEU A 12 -0.69 1.34 -8.56
CA LEU A 12 -1.67 1.01 -7.53
C LEU A 12 -3.10 1.28 -8.00
N ARG A 13 -3.37 2.43 -8.64
CA ARG A 13 -4.69 2.75 -9.19
C ARG A 13 -5.17 1.73 -10.21
N SER A 14 -4.26 1.27 -11.07
CA SER A 14 -4.52 0.20 -12.05
C SER A 14 -4.90 -1.15 -11.41
N ARG A 15 -4.65 -1.32 -10.09
CA ARG A 15 -5.04 -2.49 -9.30
C ARG A 15 -6.28 -2.28 -8.45
N GLY A 16 -7.01 -1.19 -8.67
CA GLY A 16 -8.28 -0.91 -7.98
C GLY A 16 -8.15 -0.04 -6.73
N PHE A 17 -6.94 0.37 -6.36
CA PHE A 17 -6.75 1.37 -5.31
C PHE A 17 -7.32 2.72 -5.75
N ARG A 18 -7.88 3.47 -4.81
CA ARG A 18 -8.43 4.80 -5.02
C ARG A 18 -7.67 5.79 -4.17
N THR A 19 -7.32 6.93 -4.76
CA THR A 19 -6.68 8.01 -4.03
C THR A 19 -7.67 8.65 -3.06
N ALA A 20 -7.32 8.65 -1.77
CA ALA A 20 -8.07 9.31 -0.72
C ALA A 20 -7.57 10.74 -0.48
N TYR A 21 -6.25 10.96 -0.63
CA TYR A 21 -5.60 12.25 -0.45
C TYR A 21 -4.34 12.32 -1.31
N GLU A 22 -4.06 13.46 -1.93
CA GLU A 22 -2.89 13.64 -2.78
C GLU A 22 -2.36 15.07 -2.71
N THR A 23 -1.04 15.18 -2.58
CA THR A 23 -0.26 16.42 -2.63
C THR A 23 1.04 16.15 -3.37
N SER A 24 1.81 17.20 -3.63
CA SER A 24 3.14 17.08 -4.25
C SER A 24 4.16 16.26 -3.45
N ALA A 25 3.91 15.96 -2.17
CA ALA A 25 4.85 15.23 -1.30
C ALA A 25 4.34 13.86 -0.84
N ILE A 26 3.03 13.62 -0.90
CA ILE A 26 2.43 12.38 -0.42
C ILE A 26 1.12 12.10 -1.17
N ALA A 27 0.93 10.83 -1.53
CA ALA A 27 -0.35 10.27 -1.98
C ALA A 27 -0.77 9.16 -1.00
N ILE A 28 -2.04 9.19 -0.60
CA ILE A 28 -2.68 8.17 0.23
C ILE A 28 -3.74 7.49 -0.62
N LEU A 29 -3.66 6.16 -0.73
CA LEU A 29 -4.59 5.35 -1.47
C LEU A 29 -5.23 4.29 -0.56
N THR A 30 -6.50 4.00 -0.80
CA THR A 30 -7.27 2.96 -0.10
C THR A 30 -7.87 1.98 -1.10
N HIS A 31 -8.29 0.80 -0.66
CA HIS A 31 -8.90 -0.20 -1.54
C HIS A 31 -10.37 -0.41 -1.18
N PRO A 32 -11.33 -0.19 -2.11
CA PRO A 32 -12.76 -0.27 -1.81
C PRO A 32 -13.22 -1.66 -1.38
N ASP A 33 -12.65 -2.73 -1.97
CA ASP A 33 -12.98 -4.11 -1.60
C ASP A 33 -12.16 -4.66 -0.43
N ARG A 34 -11.25 -3.87 0.15
CA ARG A 34 -10.41 -4.27 1.28
C ARG A 34 -10.41 -3.16 2.33
N PRO A 35 -11.47 -3.07 3.17
CA PRO A 35 -11.52 -2.09 4.24
C PRO A 35 -10.32 -2.26 5.17
N GLY A 36 -9.82 -1.14 5.72
CA GLY A 36 -8.65 -1.13 6.59
C GLY A 36 -7.30 -1.03 5.86
N VAL A 37 -7.26 -1.25 4.53
CA VAL A 37 -6.03 -1.12 3.74
C VAL A 37 -5.78 0.35 3.38
N GLU A 38 -4.60 0.85 3.75
CA GLU A 38 -4.09 2.15 3.35
C GLU A 38 -2.68 2.01 2.77
N VAL A 39 -2.40 2.71 1.67
CA VAL A 39 -1.09 2.78 1.04
C VAL A 39 -0.65 4.23 0.99
N ARG A 40 0.49 4.53 1.58
CA ARG A 40 1.09 5.86 1.62
C ARG A 40 2.33 5.88 0.75
N VAL A 41 2.26 6.65 -0.33
CA VAL A 41 3.37 6.87 -1.24
C VAL A 41 3.94 8.26 -0.92
N GLY A 42 5.07 8.29 -0.23
CA GLY A 42 5.81 9.54 0.01
C GLY A 42 6.71 9.89 -1.17
N THR A 43 7.67 10.78 -0.96
CA THR A 43 8.70 11.11 -1.95
C THR A 43 9.85 10.09 -2.03
N VAL A 44 9.98 9.23 -1.02
CA VAL A 44 11.13 8.29 -0.89
C VAL A 44 10.68 6.86 -0.60
N TYR A 45 9.61 6.71 0.19
CA TYR A 45 9.14 5.40 0.66
C TYR A 45 7.69 5.15 0.24
N VAL A 46 7.36 3.87 0.11
CA VAL A 46 5.99 3.35 0.10
C VAL A 46 5.77 2.62 1.41
N VAL A 47 4.63 2.88 2.05
CA VAL A 47 4.18 2.21 3.27
C VAL A 47 2.78 1.63 3.02
N ILE A 48 2.54 0.41 3.48
CA ILE A 48 1.22 -0.22 3.47
C ILE A 48 0.83 -0.53 4.90
N GLU A 49 -0.36 -0.10 5.25
CA GLU A 49 -0.99 -0.28 6.55
C GLU A 49 -2.26 -1.12 6.37
N LEU A 50 -2.52 -1.99 7.34
CA LEU A 50 -3.77 -2.75 7.48
C LEU A 50 -4.32 -2.48 8.89
N ASP A 51 -5.52 -1.92 8.97
CA ASP A 51 -6.18 -1.55 10.23
C ASP A 51 -5.30 -0.67 11.14
N GLY A 52 -4.56 0.27 10.53
CA GLY A 52 -3.65 1.18 11.23
C GLY A 52 -2.32 0.56 11.66
N ARG A 53 -2.02 -0.66 11.22
CA ARG A 53 -0.73 -1.33 11.48
C ARG A 53 0.11 -1.39 10.21
N GLU A 54 1.33 -0.87 10.26
CA GLU A 54 2.31 -1.05 9.18
C GLU A 54 2.63 -2.53 8.96
N ILE A 55 2.41 -3.00 7.74
CA ILE A 55 2.72 -4.39 7.31
C ILE A 55 3.83 -4.45 6.25
N TYR A 56 4.12 -3.32 5.60
CA TYR A 56 5.15 -3.23 4.57
C TYR A 56 5.67 -1.81 4.43
N ARG A 57 6.99 -1.67 4.35
CA ARG A 57 7.66 -0.40 4.06
C ARG A 57 8.88 -0.65 3.18
N VAL A 58 9.00 0.11 2.10
CA VAL A 58 10.11 -0.05 1.14
C VAL A 58 10.47 1.28 0.49
N HIS A 59 11.75 1.45 0.14
CA HIS A 59 12.21 2.59 -0.65
C HIS A 59 11.71 2.46 -2.10
N HIS A 60 11.40 3.57 -2.77
CA HIS A 60 10.87 3.57 -4.14
C HIS A 60 11.73 2.76 -5.13
N ALA A 61 13.05 2.93 -5.07
CA ALA A 61 14.01 2.18 -5.88
C ALA A 61 13.96 0.65 -5.70
N GLN A 62 13.33 0.16 -4.63
CA GLN A 62 13.18 -1.26 -4.32
C GLN A 62 11.71 -1.70 -4.32
N PHE A 63 10.79 -0.81 -4.69
CA PHE A 63 9.37 -1.10 -4.69
C PHE A 63 9.04 -2.12 -5.78
N ASP A 64 8.45 -3.24 -5.38
CA ASP A 64 7.88 -4.23 -6.27
C ASP A 64 6.39 -4.41 -5.94
N LEU A 65 5.55 -4.12 -6.93
CA LEU A 65 4.10 -4.16 -6.76
C LEU A 65 3.59 -5.58 -6.44
N ALA A 66 4.20 -6.61 -7.03
CA ALA A 66 3.74 -7.98 -6.82
C ALA A 66 4.03 -8.44 -5.39
N GLU A 67 5.22 -8.15 -4.87
CA GLU A 67 5.59 -8.43 -3.47
C GLU A 67 4.72 -7.62 -2.50
N ALA A 68 4.47 -6.34 -2.77
CA ALA A 68 3.58 -5.51 -1.97
C ALA A 68 2.16 -6.12 -1.86
N LEU A 69 1.58 -6.54 -2.98
CA LEU A 69 0.26 -7.18 -3.02
C LEU A 69 0.26 -8.56 -2.34
N ARG A 70 1.36 -9.30 -2.46
CA ARG A 70 1.54 -10.59 -1.78
C ARG A 70 1.54 -10.41 -0.26
N ARG A 71 2.35 -9.48 0.27
CA ARG A 71 2.38 -9.15 1.71
C ARG A 71 1.02 -8.74 2.24
N LEU A 72 0.27 -7.98 1.45
CA LEU A 72 -1.09 -7.60 1.78
C LEU A 72 -2.04 -8.80 1.85
N ALA A 73 -1.94 -9.74 0.91
CA ALA A 73 -2.73 -10.97 0.92
C ALA A 73 -2.38 -11.89 2.11
N ASP A 74 -1.08 -12.08 2.39
CA ASP A 74 -0.61 -12.85 3.54
C ASP A 74 -1.06 -12.23 4.89
N SER A 75 -1.02 -10.90 5.01
CA SER A 75 -1.44 -10.19 6.24
C SER A 75 -2.95 -10.26 6.47
N SER A 76 -3.75 -10.28 5.41
CA SER A 76 -5.22 -10.44 5.50
C SER A 76 -5.64 -11.87 5.82
N ALA A 77 -4.78 -12.86 5.57
CA ALA A 77 -5.05 -14.28 5.85
C ALA A 77 -4.70 -14.68 7.30
N ALA A 78 -4.09 -13.78 8.08
CA ALA A 78 -3.81 -14.04 9.48
C ALA A 78 -5.12 -14.16 10.27
N PRO A 79 -5.42 -15.30 10.91
CA PRO A 79 -6.58 -15.40 11.78
C PRO A 79 -6.42 -14.43 12.95
N ALA A 80 -7.49 -13.70 13.28
CA ALA A 80 -7.58 -13.03 14.57
C ALA A 80 -7.30 -14.08 15.66
N PRO A 81 -6.44 -13.80 16.67
CA PRO A 81 -6.27 -14.74 17.76
C PRO A 81 -7.63 -14.91 18.44
N ASP A 82 -8.20 -16.10 18.28
CA ASP A 82 -9.38 -16.54 19.00
C ASP A 82 -9.04 -16.46 20.50
N GLY A 83 -9.68 -15.52 21.19
CA GLY A 83 -9.45 -15.31 22.62
C GLY A 83 -9.88 -16.56 23.39
N SER A 84 -8.93 -17.16 24.11
CA SER A 84 -9.21 -18.13 25.18
C SER A 84 -9.22 -17.44 26.53
#